data_AF-A0A5C3NXQ6-F1
#
_entry.id   AF-A0A5C3NXQ6-F1
#
_cell.length_a   1.000
_cell.length_b   1.000
_cell.length_c   1.000
_cell.angle_alpha   90.00
_cell.angle_beta   90.00
_cell.angle_gamma   90.00
#
_symmetry.space_group_name_H-M   'P 1'
#
loop_
_entity.id
_entity.type
_entity.pdbx_description
1 polymer ?
#
loop_
_entity_poly.entity_id
_entity_poly.type
_entity_poly.pdbx_seq_one_letter_code
_entity_poly.pdbx_strand_id
1 'polypeptide(L)'
;MSCSLCRLPFTPSSHSVDPRWPPPGVLSEKQVLYMKHAFGMGQHVFGLAVDLVNMDNNNFTINNSNMIINIIWETNGTTFIALHPHCATILRHHLGLSENSPDNLIELSLLEQIVGPPMDGVHAGRLPDFKYEDVLGAAGAHNRVDIEALWSKRGELPDFDWLEWKRRNLDWTAVRPDVFPRFRPQVAPTRISSLGPLPEPTEDVITTQPLDVLHVLLPYLDNRSFVNILSTCRTLRRHALTIFQAQARTRVLELGWAVPTSVEYAGFVKRNPPPPAATSPTSPTTPTSPAAGDKPGEAASSDGSAPTEPSTEAADFSLVAMAHAKHSPINADWYLYLSQVHRTPAMRARRWVWALAEELWRVYGEKRAAGPYADEVDAEGQRTKSRKWKAYAKHVDQQLMMRGAMFGKHKSAKPMTW
;
A
#
# COMPACT_ATOMS: atom_id res chain seq x y z
N MET A 1 2.20 -21.79 -6.20
CA MET A 1 2.43 -20.46 -6.82
C MET A 1 1.94 -19.37 -5.88
N SER A 2 2.85 -18.79 -5.10
CA SER A 2 2.47 -17.79 -4.11
C SER A 2 3.42 -16.61 -4.13
N CYS A 3 2.89 -15.46 -3.71
CA CYS A 3 3.68 -14.30 -3.42
C CYS A 3 4.75 -14.65 -2.37
N SER A 4 6.03 -14.41 -2.68
CA SER A 4 7.14 -14.74 -1.77
C SER A 4 7.11 -13.95 -0.46
N LEU A 5 6.31 -12.88 -0.34
CA LEU A 5 6.16 -12.09 0.88
C LEU A 5 4.91 -12.46 1.68
N CYS A 6 3.71 -12.38 1.10
CA CYS A 6 2.47 -12.64 1.83
C CYS A 6 1.97 -14.08 1.74
N ARG A 7 2.62 -14.93 0.91
CA ARG A 7 2.30 -16.35 0.71
C ARG A 7 0.91 -16.65 0.15
N LEU A 8 0.11 -15.62 -0.16
CA LEU A 8 -1.16 -15.78 -0.85
C LEU A 8 -0.93 -16.18 -2.32
N PRO A 9 -1.84 -16.97 -2.91
CA PRO A 9 -1.74 -17.38 -4.31
C PRO A 9 -1.86 -16.21 -5.28
N PHE A 10 -1.44 -16.44 -6.53
CA PHE A 10 -1.83 -15.60 -7.65
C PHE A 10 -3.08 -16.19 -8.30
N THR A 11 -4.06 -15.37 -8.69
CA THR A 11 -5.22 -15.85 -9.45
C THR A 11 -4.89 -15.89 -10.93
N PRO A 12 -5.45 -16.83 -11.72
CA PRO A 12 -5.16 -16.89 -13.15
C PRO A 12 -5.72 -15.66 -13.89
N SER A 13 -5.14 -15.35 -15.03
CA SER A 13 -5.71 -14.39 -15.98
C SER A 13 -6.69 -15.07 -16.93
N SER A 14 -7.49 -14.27 -17.63
CA SER A 14 -8.37 -14.72 -18.71
C SER A 14 -7.63 -15.34 -19.90
N HIS A 15 -6.31 -15.20 -19.97
CA HIS A 15 -5.48 -15.79 -21.03
C HIS A 15 -4.90 -17.15 -20.64
N SER A 16 -5.13 -17.62 -19.41
CA SER A 16 -4.73 -18.95 -18.99
C SER A 16 -5.49 -20.02 -19.79
N VAL A 17 -4.76 -21.04 -20.24
CA VAL A 17 -5.31 -22.16 -21.02
C VAL A 17 -5.95 -23.24 -20.14
N ASP A 18 -5.58 -23.29 -18.86
CA ASP A 18 -6.08 -24.25 -17.87
C ASP A 18 -6.15 -23.57 -16.50
N PRO A 19 -7.11 -22.64 -16.29
CA PRO A 19 -7.15 -21.81 -15.10
C PRO A 19 -7.76 -22.52 -13.89
N ARG A 20 -7.02 -22.54 -12.79
CA ARG A 20 -7.46 -22.93 -11.44
C ARG A 20 -8.04 -21.73 -10.72
N TRP A 21 -9.29 -21.42 -11.04
CA TRP A 21 -10.01 -20.31 -10.42
C TRP A 21 -10.30 -20.58 -8.93
N PRO A 22 -10.22 -19.55 -8.06
CA PRO A 22 -10.80 -19.65 -6.73
C PRO A 22 -12.32 -19.95 -6.83
N PRO A 23 -12.90 -20.67 -5.85
CA PRO A 23 -14.33 -20.95 -5.85
C PRO A 23 -15.17 -19.66 -5.95
N PRO A 24 -16.29 -19.67 -6.69
CA PRO A 24 -17.14 -18.50 -6.85
C PRO A 24 -17.56 -17.88 -5.51
N GLY A 25 -17.49 -16.55 -5.42
CA GLY A 25 -17.89 -15.80 -4.22
C GLY A 25 -16.89 -15.85 -3.05
N VAL A 26 -15.75 -16.53 -3.18
CA VAL A 26 -14.67 -16.46 -2.18
C VAL A 26 -13.93 -15.13 -2.28
N LEU A 27 -13.57 -14.72 -3.49
CA LEU A 27 -12.96 -13.43 -3.78
C LEU A 27 -13.94 -12.51 -4.51
N SER A 28 -13.87 -11.22 -4.19
CA SER A 28 -14.47 -10.18 -5.02
C SER A 28 -13.68 -9.98 -6.31
N GLU A 29 -14.31 -9.41 -7.34
CA GLU A 29 -13.65 -9.09 -8.62
C GLU A 29 -12.39 -8.22 -8.44
N LYS A 30 -12.44 -7.27 -7.49
CA LYS A 30 -11.29 -6.41 -7.17
C LYS A 30 -10.12 -7.20 -6.58
N GLN A 31 -10.40 -8.20 -5.75
CA GLN A 31 -9.38 -9.08 -5.18
C GLN A 31 -8.80 -10.01 -6.24
N VAL A 32 -9.63 -10.58 -7.12
CA VAL A 32 -9.16 -11.37 -8.27
C VAL A 32 -8.27 -10.52 -9.18
N LEU A 33 -8.68 -9.29 -9.48
CA LEU A 33 -7.86 -8.39 -10.30
C LEU A 33 -6.51 -8.10 -9.62
N TYR A 34 -6.50 -7.79 -8.33
CA TYR A 34 -5.28 -7.55 -7.57
C TYR A 34 -4.35 -8.77 -7.55
N MET A 35 -4.88 -9.95 -7.22
CA MET A 35 -4.10 -11.19 -7.07
C MET A 35 -3.64 -11.78 -8.40
N LYS A 36 -4.19 -11.33 -9.53
CA LYS A 36 -3.76 -11.72 -10.88
C LYS A 36 -2.38 -11.17 -11.25
N HIS A 37 -2.04 -9.99 -10.72
CA HIS A 37 -0.79 -9.32 -11.05
C HIS A 37 0.32 -9.73 -10.09
N ALA A 38 1.56 -9.72 -10.61
CA ALA A 38 2.76 -9.95 -9.84
C ALA A 38 3.84 -8.94 -10.23
N PHE A 39 4.84 -8.81 -9.37
CA PHE A 39 6.08 -8.11 -9.60
C PHE A 39 7.19 -9.12 -9.40
N GLY A 40 7.83 -9.52 -10.49
CA GLY A 40 8.96 -10.44 -10.48
C GLY A 40 10.26 -9.67 -10.27
N MET A 41 11.19 -10.21 -9.47
CA MET A 41 12.57 -9.72 -9.35
C MET A 41 13.54 -10.88 -9.19
N GLY A 42 14.79 -10.67 -9.62
CA GLY A 42 15.87 -11.67 -9.55
C GLY A 42 16.84 -11.54 -10.70
N GLN A 43 17.98 -12.23 -10.63
CA GLN A 43 19.04 -12.11 -11.64
C GLN A 43 18.63 -12.65 -13.02
N HIS A 44 17.67 -13.58 -13.04
CA HIS A 44 17.14 -14.21 -14.25
C HIS A 44 15.84 -13.56 -14.73
N VAL A 45 15.34 -12.56 -14.02
CA VAL A 45 14.20 -11.77 -14.47
C VAL A 45 14.67 -10.78 -15.51
N PHE A 46 13.99 -10.76 -16.65
CA PHE A 46 14.26 -9.80 -17.72
C PHE A 46 14.18 -8.37 -17.20
N GLY A 47 15.29 -7.62 -17.36
CA GLY A 47 15.40 -6.27 -16.84
C GLY A 47 15.38 -6.17 -15.31
N LEU A 48 15.77 -7.27 -14.62
CA LEU A 48 15.96 -7.46 -13.18
C LEU A 48 14.72 -7.36 -12.29
N ALA A 49 13.74 -6.57 -12.68
CA ALA A 49 12.44 -6.53 -12.03
C ALA A 49 11.35 -6.09 -13.00
N VAL A 50 10.22 -6.80 -13.04
CA VAL A 50 9.19 -6.55 -14.05
C VAL A 50 7.78 -6.84 -13.54
N ASP A 51 6.81 -6.12 -14.08
CA ASP A 51 5.40 -6.39 -13.84
C ASP A 51 4.95 -7.59 -14.67
N LEU A 52 4.27 -8.51 -13.99
CA LEU A 52 3.86 -9.80 -14.51
C LEU A 52 2.34 -9.97 -14.37
N VAL A 53 1.78 -10.84 -15.22
CA VAL A 53 0.39 -11.27 -15.16
C VAL A 53 0.41 -12.80 -15.11
N ASN A 54 -0.23 -13.38 -14.10
CA ASN A 54 -0.29 -14.82 -13.93
C ASN A 54 -1.15 -15.48 -15.03
N MET A 55 -0.61 -16.51 -15.67
CA MET A 55 -1.24 -17.31 -16.73
C MET A 55 -1.57 -18.73 -16.23
N ASP A 56 -1.40 -18.99 -14.92
CA ASP A 56 -1.45 -20.31 -14.27
C ASP A 56 -0.27 -21.23 -14.66
N ASN A 57 -0.17 -22.37 -13.98
CA ASN A 57 0.82 -23.43 -14.24
C ASN A 57 2.26 -22.90 -14.30
N ASN A 58 2.61 -22.07 -13.32
CA ASN A 58 3.90 -21.37 -13.18
C ASN A 58 4.21 -20.38 -14.31
N ASN A 59 3.29 -20.16 -15.27
CA ASN A 59 3.50 -19.23 -16.36
C ASN A 59 3.02 -17.83 -15.98
N PHE A 60 3.83 -16.85 -16.33
CA PHE A 60 3.53 -15.44 -16.26
C PHE A 60 3.79 -14.82 -17.61
N THR A 61 3.01 -13.84 -18.03
CA THR A 61 3.43 -12.96 -19.12
C THR A 61 3.97 -11.67 -18.54
N ILE A 62 4.99 -11.07 -19.18
CA ILE A 62 5.32 -9.68 -18.91
C ILE A 62 4.11 -8.83 -19.29
N ASN A 63 3.71 -7.93 -18.40
CA ASN A 63 2.57 -7.08 -18.63
C ASN A 63 2.76 -6.25 -19.92
N ASN A 64 1.77 -6.29 -20.83
CA ASN A 64 1.82 -5.71 -22.18
C ASN A 64 2.91 -6.29 -23.10
N SER A 65 3.33 -7.54 -22.89
CA SER A 65 4.24 -8.27 -23.77
C SER A 65 3.66 -9.64 -24.08
N ASN A 66 4.12 -10.23 -25.19
CA ASN A 66 3.81 -11.62 -25.56
C ASN A 66 4.82 -12.62 -24.96
N MET A 67 5.78 -12.13 -24.17
CA MET A 67 6.83 -12.96 -23.61
C MET A 67 6.34 -13.68 -22.36
N ILE A 68 6.34 -15.01 -22.43
CA ILE A 68 5.98 -15.89 -21.33
C ILE A 68 7.25 -16.22 -20.53
N ILE A 69 7.14 -16.13 -19.21
CA ILE A 69 8.14 -16.49 -18.23
C ILE A 69 7.57 -17.63 -17.40
N ASN A 70 8.26 -18.77 -17.37
CA ASN A 70 7.93 -19.84 -16.44
C ASN A 70 8.73 -19.65 -15.15
N ILE A 71 8.02 -19.51 -14.03
CA ILE A 71 8.60 -19.33 -12.70
C ILE A 71 8.54 -20.64 -11.94
N ILE A 72 9.69 -21.28 -11.76
CA ILE A 72 9.82 -22.48 -10.93
C ILE A 72 10.41 -22.04 -9.59
N TRP A 73 9.64 -22.17 -8.51
CA TRP A 73 10.08 -21.80 -7.16
C TRP A 73 11.12 -22.78 -6.59
N GLU A 74 11.18 -24.00 -7.11
CA GLU A 74 12.01 -25.11 -6.62
C GLU A 74 13.20 -25.38 -7.55
N THR A 75 14.07 -24.40 -7.80
CA THR A 75 15.23 -24.64 -8.68
C THR A 75 16.54 -24.76 -7.92
N ASN A 76 17.41 -25.68 -8.36
CA ASN A 76 18.74 -25.99 -7.81
C ASN A 76 19.69 -24.77 -7.87
N GLY A 77 19.50 -23.80 -6.97
CA GLY A 77 20.36 -22.64 -6.83
C GLY A 77 20.04 -21.46 -7.77
N THR A 78 18.99 -21.56 -8.58
CA THR A 78 18.39 -20.40 -9.27
C THR A 78 17.11 -20.00 -8.57
N THR A 79 16.66 -18.78 -8.73
CA THR A 79 15.46 -18.30 -8.03
C THR A 79 14.77 -17.21 -8.82
N PHE A 80 13.48 -17.10 -8.55
CA PHE A 80 12.63 -16.01 -8.94
C PHE A 80 11.80 -15.60 -7.73
N ILE A 81 11.85 -14.32 -7.37
CA ILE A 81 10.98 -13.76 -6.35
C ILE A 81 9.81 -13.11 -7.07
N ALA A 82 8.60 -13.61 -6.82
CA ALA A 82 7.37 -13.05 -7.37
C ALA A 82 6.52 -12.54 -6.20
N LEU A 83 6.13 -11.27 -6.25
CA LEU A 83 5.34 -10.62 -5.21
C LEU A 83 4.05 -10.05 -5.79
N HIS A 84 2.98 -9.91 -5.02
CA HIS A 84 1.89 -9.03 -5.44
C HIS A 84 2.39 -7.58 -5.54
N PRO A 85 1.85 -6.74 -6.45
CA PRO A 85 2.41 -5.41 -6.73
C PRO A 85 2.57 -4.51 -5.49
N HIS A 86 1.59 -4.51 -4.59
CA HIS A 86 1.68 -3.71 -3.37
C HIS A 86 2.58 -4.35 -2.30
N CYS A 87 2.71 -5.68 -2.26
CA CYS A 87 3.73 -6.34 -1.45
C CYS A 87 5.14 -5.92 -1.89
N ALA A 88 5.38 -5.86 -3.21
CA ALA A 88 6.64 -5.35 -3.75
C ALA A 88 6.86 -3.87 -3.43
N THR A 89 5.82 -3.03 -3.54
CA THR A 89 5.92 -1.60 -3.24
C THR A 89 6.33 -1.36 -1.78
N ILE A 90 5.70 -2.06 -0.84
CA ILE A 90 6.00 -1.96 0.59
C ILE A 90 7.40 -2.51 0.88
N LEU A 91 7.78 -3.67 0.34
CA LEU A 91 9.13 -4.22 0.53
C LEU A 91 10.22 -3.27 0.01
N ARG A 92 10.03 -2.73 -1.20
CA ARG A 92 10.94 -1.76 -1.81
C ARG A 92 11.08 -0.49 -0.98
N HIS A 93 10.01 -0.08 -0.29
CA HIS A 93 10.08 1.04 0.65
C HIS A 93 11.03 0.73 1.81
N HIS A 94 10.88 -0.43 2.48
CA HIS A 94 11.78 -0.83 3.57
C HIS A 94 13.24 -0.99 3.14
N LEU A 95 13.47 -1.53 1.93
CA LEU A 95 14.82 -1.66 1.38
C LEU A 95 15.43 -0.31 0.93
N GLY A 96 14.66 0.77 0.87
CA GLY A 96 15.10 2.05 0.30
C GLY A 96 15.22 2.04 -1.24
N LEU A 97 14.61 1.06 -1.91
CA LEU A 97 14.71 0.79 -3.35
C LEU A 97 13.42 1.14 -4.11
N SER A 98 12.79 2.24 -3.70
CA SER A 98 11.49 2.67 -4.21
C SER A 98 11.52 3.12 -5.68
N GLU A 99 12.65 3.61 -6.15
CA GLU A 99 12.83 4.10 -7.53
C GLU A 99 13.30 2.99 -8.47
N ASN A 100 13.04 3.13 -9.77
CA ASN A 100 13.51 2.22 -10.82
C ASN A 100 14.86 2.67 -11.42
N SER A 101 15.78 3.14 -10.58
CA SER A 101 17.16 3.41 -11.00
C SER A 101 17.89 2.09 -11.29
N PRO A 102 18.90 2.07 -12.19
CA PRO A 102 19.70 0.88 -12.45
C PRO A 102 20.27 0.26 -11.17
N ASP A 103 20.84 1.07 -10.27
CA ASP A 103 21.39 0.61 -8.99
C ASP A 103 20.32 -0.05 -8.11
N ASN A 104 19.12 0.53 -8.02
CA ASN A 104 18.04 -0.07 -7.24
C ASN A 104 17.57 -1.40 -7.83
N LEU A 105 17.56 -1.53 -9.16
CA LEU A 105 17.17 -2.78 -9.82
C LEU A 105 18.22 -3.87 -9.60
N ILE A 106 19.51 -3.54 -9.60
CA ILE A 106 20.61 -4.44 -9.24
C ILE A 106 20.48 -4.87 -7.77
N GLU A 107 20.23 -3.92 -6.88
CA GLU A 107 20.05 -4.22 -5.46
C GLU A 107 18.82 -5.09 -5.18
N LEU A 108 17.73 -4.88 -5.91
CA LEU A 108 16.54 -5.73 -5.82
C LEU A 108 16.81 -7.14 -6.33
N SER A 109 17.57 -7.29 -7.42
CA SER A 109 17.89 -8.63 -7.95
C SER A 109 18.87 -9.40 -7.05
N LEU A 110 19.59 -8.71 -6.15
CA LEU A 110 20.43 -9.34 -5.13
C LEU A 110 19.65 -9.91 -3.95
N LEU A 111 18.34 -9.62 -3.81
CA LEU A 111 17.54 -10.09 -2.68
C LEU A 111 17.64 -11.61 -2.50
N GLU A 112 17.55 -12.38 -3.59
CA GLU A 112 17.71 -13.84 -3.57
C GLU A 112 19.14 -14.27 -3.24
N GLN A 113 20.15 -13.53 -3.69
CA GLN A 113 21.56 -13.88 -3.50
C GLN A 113 22.00 -13.66 -2.05
N ILE A 114 21.34 -12.70 -1.38
CA ILE A 114 21.61 -12.32 0.00
C ILE A 114 20.74 -13.13 0.96
N VAL A 115 19.43 -13.18 0.74
CA VAL A 115 18.50 -13.88 1.64
C VAL A 115 18.60 -15.39 1.45
N GLY A 116 18.90 -15.84 0.24
CA GLY A 116 18.88 -17.23 -0.18
C GLY A 116 17.70 -17.52 -1.12
N PRO A 117 17.79 -18.62 -1.89
CA PRO A 117 16.71 -19.05 -2.76
C PRO A 117 15.48 -19.46 -1.92
N PRO A 118 14.25 -19.27 -2.41
CA PRO A 118 13.08 -19.85 -1.80
C PRO A 118 13.24 -21.36 -1.64
N MET A 119 12.69 -21.86 -0.55
CA MET A 119 12.70 -23.26 -0.17
C MET A 119 11.92 -24.10 -1.19
N ASP A 120 12.19 -25.40 -1.19
CA ASP A 120 11.61 -26.42 -2.04
C ASP A 120 10.54 -27.27 -1.33
N GLY A 121 9.89 -28.15 -2.09
CA GLY A 121 8.95 -29.16 -1.61
C GLY A 121 7.74 -28.56 -0.88
N VAL A 122 7.45 -29.06 0.32
CA VAL A 122 6.29 -28.59 1.12
C VAL A 122 6.39 -27.12 1.52
N HIS A 123 7.57 -26.51 1.39
CA HIS A 123 7.84 -25.11 1.70
C HIS A 123 8.09 -24.26 0.44
N ALA A 124 7.77 -24.80 -0.74
CA ALA A 124 7.95 -24.15 -2.04
C ALA A 124 7.63 -22.64 -2.02
N GLY A 125 8.64 -21.82 -2.26
CA GLY A 125 8.52 -20.37 -2.37
C GLY A 125 8.62 -19.59 -1.06
N ARG A 126 8.81 -20.24 0.09
CA ARG A 126 9.14 -19.56 1.36
C ARG A 126 10.59 -19.10 1.32
N LEU A 127 10.87 -17.90 1.81
CA LEU A 127 12.27 -17.47 1.99
C LEU A 127 12.86 -18.15 3.24
N PRO A 128 14.13 -18.60 3.19
CA PRO A 128 14.78 -19.22 4.32
C PRO A 128 14.98 -18.20 5.45
N ASP A 129 15.01 -18.70 6.70
CA ASP A 129 15.17 -17.91 7.93
C ASP A 129 14.09 -16.84 8.18
N PHE A 130 12.98 -16.92 7.45
CA PHE A 130 11.86 -16.00 7.56
C PHE A 130 10.65 -16.67 8.23
N LYS A 131 10.24 -16.15 9.39
CA LYS A 131 9.14 -16.71 10.20
C LYS A 131 7.80 -16.04 9.88
N TYR A 132 7.23 -16.35 8.70
CA TYR A 132 5.99 -15.74 8.19
C TYR A 132 4.85 -15.68 9.21
N GLU A 133 4.63 -16.78 9.94
CA GLU A 133 3.47 -16.97 10.80
C GLU A 133 3.54 -16.11 12.08
N ASP A 134 4.75 -15.82 12.55
CA ASP A 134 4.97 -15.20 13.86
C ASP A 134 5.05 -13.66 13.79
N VAL A 135 5.10 -13.10 12.57
CA VAL A 135 5.33 -11.67 12.33
C VAL A 135 4.33 -10.74 13.04
N LEU A 136 3.06 -11.14 13.16
CA LEU A 136 2.03 -10.35 13.88
C LEU A 136 1.70 -10.88 15.28
N GLY A 137 2.33 -11.97 15.71
CA GLY A 137 2.07 -12.57 17.01
C GLY A 137 2.45 -14.04 17.04
N ALA A 138 2.86 -14.50 18.23
CA ALA A 138 3.26 -15.87 18.48
C ALA A 138 2.10 -16.89 18.28
N ALA A 139 2.46 -18.17 18.27
CA ALA A 139 1.51 -19.28 18.28
C ALA A 139 0.39 -19.10 19.33
N GLY A 140 -0.87 -19.20 18.91
CA GLY A 140 -2.04 -19.01 19.76
C GLY A 140 -2.55 -17.57 19.88
N ALA A 141 -1.82 -16.58 19.37
CA ALA A 141 -2.29 -15.20 19.36
C ALA A 141 -3.45 -15.00 18.36
N HIS A 142 -4.47 -14.22 18.74
CA HIS A 142 -5.60 -13.87 17.88
C HIS A 142 -5.22 -13.14 16.57
N ASN A 143 -4.00 -12.58 16.50
CA ASN A 143 -3.49 -11.85 15.34
C ASN A 143 -2.58 -12.70 14.44
N ARG A 144 -2.33 -13.98 14.77
CA ARG A 144 -1.49 -14.87 13.98
C ARG A 144 -2.12 -15.10 12.60
N VAL A 145 -1.29 -15.04 11.55
CA VAL A 145 -1.72 -15.28 10.16
C VAL A 145 -0.91 -16.44 9.60
N ASP A 146 -1.49 -17.64 9.65
CA ASP A 146 -0.88 -18.87 9.16
C ASP A 146 -1.43 -19.23 7.77
N ILE A 147 -0.77 -18.70 6.74
CA ILE A 147 -1.11 -18.97 5.34
C ILE A 147 -0.56 -20.34 4.90
N GLU A 148 0.54 -20.81 5.49
CA GLU A 148 1.13 -22.11 5.12
C GLU A 148 0.15 -23.25 5.36
N ALA A 149 -0.57 -23.23 6.48
CA ALA A 149 -1.55 -24.27 6.81
C ALA A 149 -2.71 -24.40 5.80
N LEU A 150 -2.85 -23.45 4.86
CA LEU A 150 -3.88 -23.44 3.82
C LEU A 150 -3.38 -24.02 2.49
N TRP A 151 -2.09 -24.30 2.35
CA TRP A 151 -1.53 -24.95 1.18
C TRP A 151 -1.55 -26.47 1.36
N SER A 152 -2.02 -27.19 0.33
CA SER A 152 -1.98 -28.65 0.35
C SER A 152 -0.52 -29.13 0.37
N LYS A 153 -0.21 -30.07 1.27
CA LYS A 153 1.11 -30.71 1.38
C LYS A 153 1.20 -32.01 0.57
N ARG A 154 0.17 -32.32 -0.20
CA ARG A 154 0.02 -33.57 -0.96
C ARG A 154 -0.28 -33.24 -2.42
N GLY A 155 0.25 -34.07 -3.32
CA GLY A 155 0.09 -33.93 -4.77
C GLY A 155 1.28 -33.24 -5.44
N GLU A 156 1.38 -33.39 -6.76
CA GLU A 156 2.42 -32.74 -7.58
C GLU A 156 2.19 -31.23 -7.72
N LEU A 157 0.94 -30.77 -7.57
CA LEU A 157 0.55 -29.38 -7.65
C LEU A 157 -0.13 -28.96 -6.33
N PRO A 158 0.57 -28.21 -5.46
CA PRO A 158 -0.03 -27.69 -4.24
C PRO A 158 -1.20 -26.75 -4.57
N ASP A 159 -2.36 -27.04 -3.98
CA ASP A 159 -3.57 -26.23 -4.09
C ASP A 159 -3.79 -25.42 -2.81
N PHE A 160 -4.47 -24.27 -2.95
CA PHE A 160 -4.79 -23.40 -1.82
C PHE A 160 -6.24 -23.62 -1.37
N ASP A 161 -6.44 -23.90 -0.08
CA ASP A 161 -7.77 -24.11 0.51
C ASP A 161 -8.48 -22.77 0.76
N TRP A 162 -9.09 -22.26 -0.31
CA TRP A 162 -9.86 -21.02 -0.34
C TRP A 162 -11.05 -21.01 0.62
N LEU A 163 -11.70 -22.16 0.82
CA LEU A 163 -12.87 -22.26 1.68
C LEU A 163 -12.47 -22.22 3.15
N GLU A 164 -11.40 -22.94 3.51
CA GLU A 164 -10.81 -22.87 4.85
C GLU A 164 -10.29 -21.47 5.18
N TRP A 165 -9.61 -20.83 4.23
CA TRP A 165 -9.13 -19.45 4.37
C TRP A 165 -10.27 -18.49 4.73
N LYS A 166 -11.40 -18.59 4.01
CA LYS A 166 -12.59 -17.78 4.28
C LYS A 166 -13.23 -18.15 5.62
N ARG A 167 -13.33 -19.44 5.95
CA ARG A 167 -13.87 -19.95 7.23
C ARG A 167 -13.07 -19.45 8.44
N ARG A 168 -11.75 -19.25 8.28
CA ARG A 168 -10.86 -18.66 9.30
C ARG A 168 -10.97 -17.13 9.40
N ASN A 169 -11.84 -16.47 8.64
CA ASN A 169 -11.96 -15.01 8.57
C ASN A 169 -10.64 -14.32 8.20
N LEU A 170 -9.92 -14.91 7.25
CA LEU A 170 -8.68 -14.36 6.70
C LEU A 170 -8.91 -13.62 5.38
N ASP A 171 -10.17 -13.39 4.98
CA ASP A 171 -10.55 -12.71 3.74
C ASP A 171 -9.94 -11.31 3.58
N TRP A 172 -9.73 -10.63 4.71
CA TRP A 172 -9.05 -9.34 4.76
C TRP A 172 -7.62 -9.38 4.22
N THR A 173 -6.92 -10.53 4.25
CA THR A 173 -5.52 -10.63 3.79
C THR A 173 -5.38 -10.47 2.28
N ALA A 174 -6.44 -10.73 1.52
CA ALA A 174 -6.47 -10.55 0.06
C ALA A 174 -6.87 -9.13 -0.37
N VAL A 175 -7.24 -8.24 0.57
CA VAL A 175 -7.57 -6.85 0.27
C VAL A 175 -6.30 -6.09 -0.08
N ARG A 176 -6.38 -5.15 -1.04
CA ARG A 176 -5.22 -4.35 -1.43
C ARG A 176 -4.71 -3.52 -0.24
N PRO A 177 -3.40 -3.58 0.08
CA PRO A 177 -2.82 -2.86 1.22
C PRO A 177 -2.49 -1.39 0.90
N ASP A 178 -2.96 -0.84 -0.22
CA ASP A 178 -2.75 0.56 -0.65
C ASP A 178 -4.02 1.42 -0.51
N VAL A 179 -5.11 0.85 0.00
CA VAL A 179 -6.38 1.56 0.18
C VAL A 179 -6.42 2.20 1.56
N PHE A 180 -6.18 3.51 1.60
CA PHE A 180 -6.19 4.29 2.83
C PHE A 180 -7.59 4.79 3.19
N PRO A 181 -7.91 4.97 4.50
CA PRO A 181 -9.12 5.64 4.90
C PRO A 181 -9.19 7.07 4.35
N ARG A 182 -10.39 7.54 4.03
CA ARG A 182 -10.59 8.94 3.62
C ARG A 182 -10.61 9.82 4.87
N PHE A 183 -9.97 10.99 4.82
CA PHE A 183 -10.07 12.00 5.87
C PHE A 183 -10.16 13.39 5.25
N ARG A 184 -10.78 14.33 5.99
CA ARG A 184 -11.03 15.70 5.53
C ARG A 184 -9.90 16.62 6.01
N PRO A 185 -9.57 17.70 5.27
CA PRO A 185 -8.59 18.72 5.67
C PRO A 185 -8.93 19.37 7.01
N GLN A 186 -10.21 19.37 7.35
CA GLN A 186 -10.75 19.86 8.60
C GLN A 186 -11.89 18.96 9.03
N VAL A 187 -12.06 18.83 10.34
CA VAL A 187 -13.18 18.09 10.92
C VAL A 187 -14.49 18.71 10.48
N ALA A 188 -15.35 17.88 9.88
CA ALA A 188 -16.63 18.34 9.35
C ALA A 188 -17.50 18.95 10.47
N PRO A 189 -18.07 20.16 10.30
CA PRO A 189 -18.95 20.76 11.30
C PRO A 189 -20.13 19.85 11.69
N THR A 190 -20.65 19.08 10.73
CA THR A 190 -21.71 18.09 10.95
C THR A 190 -21.32 16.99 11.94
N ARG A 191 -20.03 16.61 12.03
CA ARG A 191 -19.57 15.65 13.04
C ARG A 191 -19.63 16.24 14.43
N ILE A 192 -19.23 17.51 14.57
CA ILE A 192 -19.25 18.21 15.87
C ILE A 192 -20.70 18.43 16.30
N SER A 193 -21.57 18.89 15.39
CA SER A 193 -22.98 19.14 15.70
C SER A 193 -23.75 17.86 16.04
N SER A 194 -23.40 16.72 15.43
CA SER A 194 -23.99 15.42 15.77
C SER A 194 -23.77 14.97 17.23
N LEU A 195 -22.79 15.56 17.93
CA LEU A 195 -22.58 15.30 19.36
C LEU A 195 -23.59 16.02 20.27
N GLY A 196 -24.42 16.92 19.73
CA GLY A 196 -25.37 17.73 20.48
C GLY A 196 -24.71 18.90 21.23
N PRO A 197 -25.38 19.51 22.23
CA PRO A 197 -24.76 20.50 23.11
C PRO A 197 -23.64 19.90 23.96
N LEU A 198 -22.83 20.75 24.60
CA LEU A 198 -21.83 20.28 25.56
C LEU A 198 -22.58 19.54 26.69
N PRO A 199 -22.17 18.33 27.08
CA PRO A 199 -22.76 17.67 28.23
C PRO A 199 -22.57 18.53 29.49
N GLU A 200 -23.54 18.49 30.40
CA GLU A 200 -23.38 19.06 31.74
C GLU A 200 -22.15 18.45 32.44
N PRO A 201 -21.47 19.21 33.32
CA PRO A 201 -20.38 18.69 34.13
C PRO A 201 -20.80 17.40 34.84
N THR A 202 -19.91 16.41 34.84
CA THR A 202 -20.16 15.12 35.51
C THR A 202 -19.20 14.96 36.69
N GLU A 203 -19.46 13.99 37.57
CA GLU A 203 -18.55 13.64 38.68
C GLU A 203 -17.40 12.71 38.25
N ASP A 204 -17.34 12.32 36.97
CA ASP A 204 -16.29 11.44 36.46
C ASP A 204 -14.92 12.13 36.49
N VAL A 205 -13.97 11.49 37.16
CA VAL A 205 -12.63 12.03 37.42
C VAL A 205 -11.90 12.39 36.12
N ILE A 206 -12.09 11.62 35.04
CA ILE A 206 -11.37 11.84 33.77
C ILE A 206 -11.96 13.04 33.02
N THR A 207 -13.29 13.11 32.90
CA THR A 207 -13.95 14.21 32.17
C THR A 207 -13.92 15.55 32.90
N THR A 208 -13.59 15.56 34.20
CA THR A 208 -13.41 16.76 35.01
C THR A 208 -11.97 17.26 35.06
N GLN A 209 -10.99 16.49 34.58
CA GLN A 209 -9.61 16.97 34.52
C GLN A 209 -9.47 18.17 33.57
N PRO A 210 -8.64 19.16 33.91
CA PRO A 210 -8.33 20.22 32.97
C PRO A 210 -7.54 19.69 31.76
N LEU A 211 -7.65 20.40 30.64
CA LEU A 211 -7.16 19.93 29.33
C LEU A 211 -5.64 19.72 29.28
N ASP A 212 -4.89 20.49 30.05
CA ASP A 212 -3.45 20.35 30.22
C ASP A 212 -3.09 18.99 30.84
N VAL A 213 -3.81 18.56 31.89
CA VAL A 213 -3.65 17.23 32.50
C VAL A 213 -3.97 16.14 31.49
N LEU A 214 -5.08 16.27 30.75
CA LEU A 214 -5.41 15.32 29.68
C LEU A 214 -4.34 15.28 28.59
N HIS A 215 -3.78 16.42 28.19
CA HIS A 215 -2.68 16.50 27.23
C HIS A 215 -1.42 15.76 27.69
N VAL A 216 -1.13 15.77 29.00
CA VAL A 216 -0.01 15.03 29.61
C VAL A 216 -0.31 13.53 29.67
N LEU A 217 -1.54 13.12 29.97
CA LEU A 217 -1.92 11.72 30.11
C LEU A 217 -2.01 10.98 28.77
N LEU A 218 -2.58 11.64 27.74
CA LEU A 218 -2.89 10.99 26.47
C LEU A 218 -1.68 10.34 25.77
N PRO A 219 -0.45 10.90 25.77
CA PRO A 219 0.74 10.26 25.21
C PRO A 219 1.07 8.88 25.78
N TYR A 220 0.74 8.60 27.05
CA TYR A 220 1.03 7.31 27.70
C TYR A 220 0.10 6.17 27.25
N LEU A 221 -0.97 6.48 26.54
CA LEU A 221 -1.87 5.47 25.99
C LEU A 221 -1.29 4.86 24.71
N ASP A 222 -1.48 3.56 24.51
CA ASP A 222 -1.31 2.97 23.19
C ASP A 222 -2.41 3.49 22.22
N ASN A 223 -2.23 3.31 20.91
CA ASN A 223 -3.17 3.83 19.91
C ASN A 223 -4.59 3.28 20.05
N ARG A 224 -4.76 2.02 20.46
CA ARG A 224 -6.08 1.41 20.68
C ARG A 224 -6.74 2.03 21.93
N SER A 225 -5.99 2.15 23.01
CA SER A 225 -6.44 2.75 24.27
C SER A 225 -6.79 4.23 24.09
N PHE A 226 -5.97 4.99 23.34
CA PHE A 226 -6.22 6.37 22.97
C PHE A 226 -7.56 6.53 22.23
N VAL A 227 -7.78 5.73 21.17
CA VAL A 227 -9.04 5.78 20.41
C VAL A 227 -10.22 5.39 21.28
N ASN A 228 -10.09 4.32 22.07
CA ASN A 228 -11.17 3.82 22.91
C ASN A 228 -11.58 4.81 24.00
N ILE A 229 -10.62 5.34 24.76
CA ILE A 229 -10.87 6.32 25.83
C ILE A 229 -11.55 7.57 25.26
N LEU A 230 -11.02 8.11 24.16
CA LEU A 230 -11.61 9.29 23.52
C LEU A 230 -12.98 9.01 22.87
N SER A 231 -13.34 7.73 22.70
CA SER A 231 -14.64 7.30 22.18
C SER A 231 -15.68 7.00 23.27
N THR A 232 -15.35 7.01 24.55
CA THR A 232 -16.27 6.55 25.62
C THR A 232 -17.46 7.48 25.84
N CYS A 233 -17.24 8.79 25.83
CA CYS A 233 -18.27 9.79 26.15
C CYS A 233 -18.27 10.96 25.16
N ARG A 234 -19.35 11.75 25.16
CA ARG A 234 -19.52 12.89 24.25
C ARG A 234 -18.48 14.00 24.50
N THR A 235 -18.10 14.25 25.75
CA THR A 235 -17.11 15.26 26.14
C THR A 235 -15.73 14.92 25.56
N LEU A 236 -15.20 13.74 25.85
CA LEU A 236 -13.90 13.30 25.33
C LEU A 236 -13.91 13.19 23.80
N ARG A 237 -15.01 12.71 23.21
CA ARG A 237 -15.15 12.64 21.75
C ARG A 237 -15.14 14.03 21.11
N ARG A 238 -15.74 15.04 21.77
CA ARG A 238 -15.67 16.43 21.31
C ARG A 238 -14.23 16.93 21.34
N HIS A 239 -13.50 16.71 22.45
CA HIS A 239 -12.08 17.09 22.53
C HIS A 239 -11.22 16.35 21.50
N ALA A 240 -11.49 15.07 21.25
CA ALA A 240 -10.83 14.29 20.21
C ALA A 240 -11.02 14.90 18.81
N LEU A 241 -12.24 15.37 18.52
CA LEU A 241 -12.60 15.98 17.25
C LEU A 241 -12.12 17.42 17.09
N THR A 242 -11.74 18.12 18.17
CA THR A 242 -11.45 19.56 18.13
C THR A 242 -10.04 19.91 18.60
N ILE A 243 -9.65 19.42 19.78
CA ILE A 243 -8.41 19.80 20.48
C ILE A 243 -7.29 18.79 20.22
N PHE A 244 -7.59 17.48 20.25
CA PHE A 244 -6.57 16.43 20.21
C PHE A 244 -6.20 15.95 18.80
N GLN A 245 -6.56 16.69 17.75
CA GLN A 245 -6.21 16.31 16.36
C GLN A 245 -4.69 16.27 16.15
N ALA A 246 -3.94 17.18 16.75
CA ALA A 246 -2.48 17.19 16.66
C ALA A 246 -1.86 15.91 17.27
N GLN A 247 -2.38 15.44 18.40
CA GLN A 247 -1.93 14.19 19.03
C GLN A 247 -2.30 12.97 18.18
N ALA A 248 -3.53 12.94 17.63
CA ALA A 248 -3.94 11.89 16.72
C ALA A 248 -3.08 11.86 15.44
N ARG A 249 -2.72 13.03 14.90
CA ARG A 249 -1.80 13.16 13.76
C ARG A 249 -0.45 12.55 14.07
N THR A 250 0.18 12.94 15.18
CA THR A 250 1.49 12.40 15.59
C THR A 250 1.45 10.88 15.66
N ARG A 251 0.43 10.31 16.32
CA ARG A 251 0.25 8.85 16.41
C ARG A 251 0.09 8.17 15.05
N VAL A 252 -0.69 8.74 14.13
CA VAL A 252 -0.85 8.18 12.77
C VAL A 252 0.48 8.20 12.01
N LEU A 253 1.24 9.29 12.10
CA LEU A 253 2.52 9.41 11.41
C LEU A 253 3.57 8.45 11.99
N GLU A 254 3.59 8.26 13.31
CA GLU A 254 4.49 7.32 14.00
C GLU A 254 4.23 5.86 13.65
N LEU A 255 3.00 5.50 13.25
CA LEU A 255 2.69 4.13 12.84
C LEU A 255 3.46 3.71 11.58
N GLY A 256 3.85 4.64 10.70
CA GLY A 256 4.55 4.35 9.44
C GLY A 256 3.68 3.63 8.40
N TRP A 257 3.23 2.41 8.71
CA TRP A 257 2.30 1.64 7.87
C TRP A 257 0.94 2.31 7.71
N ALA A 258 0.56 3.23 8.59
CA ALA A 258 -0.71 3.95 8.47
C ALA A 258 -0.68 5.05 7.42
N VAL A 259 0.47 5.36 6.82
CA VAL A 259 0.62 6.38 5.77
C VAL A 259 1.10 5.76 4.44
N PRO A 260 0.80 6.40 3.30
CA PRO A 260 1.38 6.03 2.02
C PRO A 260 2.91 6.13 2.03
N THR A 261 3.53 5.18 1.32
CA THR A 261 4.93 5.27 0.91
C THR A 261 5.13 6.46 -0.04
N SER A 262 6.37 6.87 -0.26
CA SER A 262 6.70 7.94 -1.21
C SER A 262 6.17 7.68 -2.61
N VAL A 263 6.23 6.43 -3.09
CA VAL A 263 5.74 6.03 -4.42
C VAL A 263 4.21 6.09 -4.49
N GLU A 264 3.51 5.54 -3.50
CA GLU A 264 2.05 5.61 -3.40
C GLU A 264 1.58 7.06 -3.37
N TYR A 265 2.25 7.90 -2.58
CA TYR A 265 1.93 9.32 -2.45
C TYR A 265 2.22 10.10 -3.75
N ALA A 266 3.35 9.86 -4.40
CA ALA A 266 3.67 10.47 -5.69
C ALA A 266 2.65 10.08 -6.78
N GLY A 267 2.25 8.80 -6.82
CA GLY A 267 1.19 8.31 -7.71
C GLY A 267 -0.17 8.96 -7.41
N PHE A 268 -0.47 9.22 -6.14
CA PHE A 268 -1.66 9.95 -5.73
C PHE A 268 -1.65 11.41 -6.21
N VAL A 269 -0.57 12.16 -5.93
CA VAL A 269 -0.41 13.56 -6.34
C VAL A 269 -0.47 13.70 -7.85
N LYS A 270 0.13 12.76 -8.60
CA LYS A 270 0.06 12.76 -10.06
C LYS A 270 -1.37 12.62 -10.59
N ARG A 271 -2.19 11.79 -9.94
CA ARG A 271 -3.61 11.58 -10.30
C ARG A 271 -4.50 12.72 -9.84
N ASN A 272 -4.12 13.39 -8.76
CA ASN A 272 -4.89 14.45 -8.10
C ASN A 272 -3.96 15.63 -7.82
N PRO A 273 -3.52 16.37 -8.86
CA PRO A 273 -2.62 17.49 -8.67
C PRO A 273 -3.29 18.53 -7.76
N PRO A 274 -2.56 19.11 -6.78
CA PRO A 274 -3.12 20.19 -5.97
C PRO A 274 -3.51 21.34 -6.90
N PRO A 275 -4.55 22.12 -6.56
CA PRO A 275 -4.87 23.31 -7.31
C PRO A 275 -3.62 24.20 -7.40
N PRO A 276 -3.39 24.87 -8.55
CA PRO A 276 -2.28 25.80 -8.67
C PRO A 276 -2.34 26.76 -7.49
N ALA A 277 -1.24 26.86 -6.74
CA ALA A 277 -1.15 27.81 -5.63
C ALA A 277 -1.63 29.14 -6.16
N ALA A 278 -2.72 29.67 -5.59
CA ALA A 278 -3.34 30.90 -6.05
C ALA A 278 -2.23 31.94 -6.17
N THR A 279 -1.85 32.27 -7.41
CA THR A 279 -0.96 33.39 -7.66
C THR A 279 -1.68 34.60 -7.07
N SER A 280 -0.98 35.32 -6.20
CA SER A 280 -1.48 36.45 -5.44
C SER A 280 -2.41 37.33 -6.30
N PRO A 281 -3.52 37.83 -5.74
CA PRO A 281 -4.56 38.48 -6.53
C PRO A 281 -3.98 39.68 -7.27
N THR A 282 -4.01 39.59 -8.60
CA THR A 282 -3.85 40.75 -9.47
C THR A 282 -4.90 41.78 -9.06
N SER A 283 -4.47 43.02 -8.86
CA SER A 283 -5.28 44.13 -8.36
C SER A 283 -6.60 44.29 -9.13
N PRO A 284 -7.68 44.73 -8.45
CA PRO A 284 -8.99 44.87 -9.09
C PRO A 284 -8.99 46.04 -10.07
N THR A 285 -9.16 45.75 -11.36
CA THR A 285 -9.62 46.75 -12.34
C THR A 285 -11.13 46.96 -12.15
N THR A 286 -11.44 48.19 -11.78
CA THR A 286 -12.67 49.01 -11.84
C THR A 286 -13.96 48.41 -12.43
N PRO A 287 -15.12 48.69 -11.82
CA PRO A 287 -16.43 48.21 -12.28
C PRO A 287 -17.00 49.05 -13.43
N THR A 288 -17.58 48.39 -14.42
CA THR A 288 -18.52 49.00 -15.36
C THR A 288 -19.92 48.49 -15.03
N SER A 289 -20.80 49.39 -14.58
CA SER A 289 -22.24 49.16 -14.37
C SER A 289 -23.04 49.43 -15.68
N PRO A 290 -24.38 49.42 -15.66
CA PRO A 290 -25.19 48.33 -16.18
C PRO A 290 -26.02 48.73 -17.42
N ALA A 291 -26.48 47.76 -18.20
CA ALA A 291 -27.54 47.98 -19.17
C ALA A 291 -28.76 47.11 -18.80
N ALA A 292 -29.84 47.82 -18.48
CA ALA A 292 -31.17 47.30 -18.26
C ALA A 292 -31.84 46.90 -19.58
N GLY A 293 -32.76 45.94 -19.52
CA GLY A 293 -33.62 45.55 -20.63
C GLY A 293 -34.66 44.52 -20.21
N ASP A 294 -35.79 45.01 -19.68
CA ASP A 294 -37.04 44.27 -19.47
C ASP A 294 -37.69 43.88 -20.81
N LYS A 295 -38.23 42.65 -20.93
CA LYS A 295 -39.68 42.36 -21.02
C LYS A 295 -40.03 40.90 -21.44
N PRO A 296 -41.28 40.44 -21.17
CA PRO A 296 -41.66 39.03 -21.00
C PRO A 296 -42.37 38.41 -22.21
N GLY A 297 -42.50 37.08 -22.24
CA GLY A 297 -43.33 36.37 -23.21
C GLY A 297 -43.49 34.87 -22.92
N GLU A 298 -44.74 34.43 -22.89
CA GLU A 298 -45.32 33.11 -22.62
C GLU A 298 -44.81 31.90 -23.43
N ALA A 299 -44.82 30.75 -22.74
CA ALA A 299 -45.32 29.42 -23.11
C ALA A 299 -45.11 28.84 -24.53
N ALA A 300 -44.33 27.74 -24.60
CA ALA A 300 -44.66 26.60 -25.45
C ALA A 300 -43.98 25.32 -24.94
N SER A 301 -44.78 24.26 -24.86
CA SER A 301 -44.42 22.86 -24.67
C SER A 301 -43.59 22.29 -25.83
N SER A 302 -42.60 21.46 -25.53
CA SER A 302 -42.17 20.39 -26.44
C SER A 302 -41.37 19.31 -25.71
N ASP A 303 -41.83 18.07 -25.81
CA ASP A 303 -41.07 16.84 -25.64
C ASP A 303 -39.75 16.88 -26.42
N GLY A 304 -38.68 16.42 -25.79
CA GLY A 304 -37.37 16.28 -26.41
C GLY A 304 -36.41 15.56 -25.48
N SER A 305 -36.38 14.23 -25.56
CA SER A 305 -35.36 13.38 -24.96
C SER A 305 -33.97 13.79 -25.46
N ALA A 306 -33.25 14.56 -24.64
CA ALA A 306 -31.84 14.85 -24.85
C ALA A 306 -30.99 13.69 -24.30
N PRO A 307 -29.86 13.34 -24.95
CA PRO A 307 -28.93 12.37 -24.40
C PRO A 307 -28.32 12.97 -23.14
N THR A 308 -28.41 12.24 -22.03
CA THR A 308 -27.73 12.55 -20.78
C THR A 308 -26.25 12.77 -21.08
N GLU A 309 -25.82 14.03 -21.10
CA GLU A 309 -24.41 14.37 -21.08
C GLU A 309 -23.79 13.70 -19.84
N PRO A 310 -22.60 13.06 -19.95
CA PRO A 310 -21.92 12.57 -18.79
C PRO A 310 -21.63 13.77 -17.89
N SER A 311 -22.25 13.78 -16.70
CA SER A 311 -21.97 14.78 -15.70
C SER A 311 -20.46 14.83 -15.49
N THR A 312 -19.87 15.95 -15.90
CA THR A 312 -18.55 16.35 -15.44
C THR A 312 -18.74 16.79 -14.00
N GLU A 313 -18.93 15.80 -13.11
CA GLU A 313 -18.75 16.00 -11.68
C GLU A 313 -17.31 16.50 -11.50
N ALA A 314 -17.18 17.82 -11.39
CA ALA A 314 -15.95 18.46 -11.00
C ALA A 314 -15.48 17.75 -9.73
N ALA A 315 -14.30 17.12 -9.80
CA ALA A 315 -13.77 16.35 -8.70
C ALA A 315 -13.78 17.23 -7.44
N ASP A 316 -14.56 16.81 -6.44
CA ASP A 316 -14.64 17.50 -5.16
C ASP A 316 -13.28 17.36 -4.43
N PHE A 317 -12.45 18.40 -4.57
CA PHE A 317 -11.15 18.51 -3.90
C PHE A 317 -11.27 18.90 -2.42
N SER A 318 -12.46 18.86 -1.81
CA SER A 318 -12.67 19.11 -0.36
C SER A 318 -12.19 17.99 0.56
N LEU A 319 -11.65 16.90 0.00
CA LEU A 319 -11.05 15.78 0.73
C LEU A 319 -9.53 15.80 0.58
N VAL A 320 -8.81 15.86 1.71
CA VAL A 320 -7.37 15.55 1.72
C VAL A 320 -7.26 14.05 1.53
N ALA A 321 -7.03 13.63 0.29
CA ALA A 321 -7.27 12.25 -0.09
C ALA A 321 -6.17 11.26 0.34
N MET A 322 -5.10 11.71 1.02
CA MET A 322 -4.11 10.80 1.60
C MET A 322 -3.33 11.41 2.77
N ALA A 323 -3.15 10.64 3.85
CA ALA A 323 -2.46 11.08 5.06
C ALA A 323 -0.97 11.30 4.76
N HIS A 324 -0.44 12.50 5.00
CA HIS A 324 0.94 12.82 4.68
C HIS A 324 1.50 13.91 5.58
N ALA A 325 2.70 13.71 6.13
CA ALA A 325 3.31 14.62 7.08
C ALA A 325 3.41 16.07 6.55
N LYS A 326 3.78 16.24 5.27
CA LYS A 326 3.99 17.58 4.67
C LYS A 326 2.70 18.28 4.21
N HIS A 327 1.72 17.53 3.75
CA HIS A 327 0.61 18.10 2.96
C HIS A 327 -0.74 18.01 3.67
N SER A 328 -0.86 17.18 4.70
CA SER A 328 -2.09 17.05 5.47
C SER A 328 -2.11 18.05 6.63
N PRO A 329 -3.14 18.91 6.74
CA PRO A 329 -3.25 19.90 7.81
C PRO A 329 -3.23 19.27 9.21
N ILE A 330 -2.72 20.01 10.21
CA ILE A 330 -2.66 19.52 11.60
C ILE A 330 -4.07 19.28 12.17
N ASN A 331 -5.05 20.07 11.76
CA ASN A 331 -6.45 20.03 12.18
C ASN A 331 -7.36 19.17 11.29
N ALA A 332 -6.77 18.33 10.42
CA ALA A 332 -7.53 17.36 9.64
C ALA A 332 -8.22 16.30 10.53
N ASP A 333 -9.06 15.46 9.93
CA ASP A 333 -9.84 14.39 10.60
C ASP A 333 -8.95 13.22 11.12
N TRP A 334 -7.82 13.50 11.76
CA TRP A 334 -6.81 12.53 12.19
C TRP A 334 -7.31 11.55 13.23
N TYR A 335 -8.11 12.00 14.20
CA TYR A 335 -8.70 11.10 15.19
C TYR A 335 -9.57 10.03 14.54
N LEU A 336 -10.40 10.42 13.58
CA LEU A 336 -11.23 9.49 12.83
C LEU A 336 -10.37 8.57 11.97
N TYR A 337 -9.37 9.12 11.29
CA TYR A 337 -8.42 8.33 10.51
C TYR A 337 -7.76 7.25 11.37
N LEU A 338 -7.24 7.63 12.55
CA LEU A 338 -6.65 6.71 13.52
C LEU A 338 -7.64 5.62 13.97
N SER A 339 -8.91 5.96 14.16
CA SER A 339 -9.95 4.97 14.48
C SER A 339 -10.21 3.98 13.35
N GLN A 340 -10.08 4.41 12.08
CA GLN A 340 -10.36 3.61 10.89
C GLN A 340 -9.18 2.73 10.49
N VAL A 341 -7.93 3.18 10.69
CA VAL A 341 -6.74 2.37 10.33
C VAL A 341 -6.65 1.07 11.12
N HIS A 342 -7.26 1.00 12.30
CA HIS A 342 -7.31 -0.23 13.09
C HIS A 342 -8.51 -1.15 12.78
N ARG A 343 -9.48 -0.69 11.97
CA ARG A 343 -10.76 -1.40 11.74
C ARG A 343 -10.95 -1.84 10.30
N THR A 344 -10.38 -1.12 9.34
CA THR A 344 -10.61 -1.40 7.93
C THR A 344 -9.78 -2.61 7.46
N PRO A 345 -10.37 -3.53 6.66
CA PRO A 345 -9.66 -4.70 6.14
C PRO A 345 -8.36 -4.35 5.38
N ALA A 346 -8.39 -3.29 4.56
CA ALA A 346 -7.23 -2.83 3.80
C ALA A 346 -6.05 -2.42 4.71
N MET A 347 -6.32 -1.69 5.79
CA MET A 347 -5.27 -1.27 6.71
C MET A 347 -4.78 -2.42 7.59
N ARG A 348 -5.64 -3.39 7.90
CA ARG A 348 -5.22 -4.65 8.55
C ARG A 348 -4.29 -5.44 7.63
N ALA A 349 -4.63 -5.57 6.34
CA ALA A 349 -3.79 -6.19 5.31
C ALA A 349 -2.45 -5.47 5.18
N ARG A 350 -2.48 -4.13 5.13
CA ARG A 350 -1.28 -3.29 5.06
C ARG A 350 -0.36 -3.50 6.25
N ARG A 351 -0.88 -3.45 7.48
CA ARG A 351 -0.08 -3.69 8.69
C ARG A 351 0.60 -5.06 8.68
N TRP A 352 -0.11 -6.09 8.20
CA TRP A 352 0.46 -7.44 8.06
C TRP A 352 1.59 -7.49 7.03
N VAL A 353 1.35 -6.99 5.81
CA VAL A 353 2.36 -6.95 4.74
C VAL A 353 3.55 -6.08 5.12
N TRP A 354 3.32 -4.99 5.85
CA TRP A 354 4.36 -4.12 6.38
C TRP A 354 5.26 -4.86 7.36
N ALA A 355 4.68 -5.54 8.35
CA ALA A 355 5.46 -6.32 9.30
C ALA A 355 6.23 -7.46 8.61
N LEU A 356 5.67 -8.08 7.56
CA LEU A 356 6.38 -9.07 6.74
C LEU A 356 7.58 -8.42 6.02
N ALA A 357 7.41 -7.22 5.48
CA ALA A 357 8.48 -6.49 4.81
C ALA A 357 9.58 -6.05 5.79
N GLU A 358 9.23 -5.62 7.00
CA GLU A 358 10.18 -5.30 8.08
C GLU A 358 11.02 -6.51 8.46
N GLU A 359 10.41 -7.68 8.63
CA GLU A 359 11.13 -8.91 8.94
C GLU A 359 12.09 -9.30 7.80
N LEU A 360 11.69 -9.08 6.54
CA LEU A 360 12.52 -9.46 5.39
C LEU A 360 13.69 -8.50 5.27
N TRP A 361 13.43 -7.22 5.53
CA TRP A 361 14.45 -6.20 5.61
C TRP A 361 15.46 -6.49 6.72
N ARG A 362 15.01 -6.97 7.90
CA ARG A 362 15.90 -7.41 8.98
C ARG A 362 16.81 -8.56 8.54
N VAL A 363 16.23 -9.64 8.02
CA VAL A 363 16.98 -10.81 7.53
C VAL A 363 17.96 -10.41 6.42
N TYR A 364 17.51 -9.58 5.47
CA TYR A 364 18.35 -9.06 4.41
C TYR A 364 19.52 -8.24 4.95
N GLY A 365 19.28 -7.33 5.90
CA GLY A 365 20.31 -6.50 6.50
C GLY A 365 21.39 -7.32 7.22
N GLU A 366 20.98 -8.30 8.03
CA GLU A 366 21.89 -9.21 8.73
C GLU A 366 22.74 -10.03 7.77
N LYS A 367 22.10 -10.68 6.77
CA LYS A 367 22.82 -11.50 5.79
C LYS A 367 23.69 -10.68 4.85
N ARG A 368 23.26 -9.46 4.48
CA ARG A 368 24.07 -8.55 3.66
C ARG A 368 25.32 -8.13 4.40
N ALA A 369 25.20 -7.74 5.67
CA ALA A 369 26.32 -7.29 6.49
C ALA A 369 27.33 -8.42 6.76
N ALA A 370 26.87 -9.65 6.93
CA ALA A 370 27.73 -10.83 7.11
C ALA A 370 28.28 -11.40 5.80
N GLY A 371 27.68 -11.04 4.66
CA GLY A 371 27.93 -11.65 3.37
C GLY A 371 28.94 -10.89 2.49
N PRO A 372 29.25 -11.43 1.29
CA PRO A 372 30.23 -10.84 0.38
C PRO A 372 29.75 -9.54 -0.31
N TYR A 373 28.47 -9.20 -0.13
CA TYR A 373 27.83 -7.99 -0.67
C TYR A 373 27.78 -6.83 0.33
N ALA A 374 28.39 -6.98 1.51
CA ALA A 374 28.52 -5.89 2.49
C ALA A 374 29.28 -4.71 1.87
N ASP A 375 28.77 -3.49 2.06
CA ASP A 375 29.47 -2.28 1.60
C ASP A 375 30.83 -2.16 2.31
N GLU A 376 31.87 -1.79 1.56
CA GLU A 376 33.23 -1.60 2.05
C GLU A 376 33.40 -0.14 2.52
N VAL A 377 34.13 0.09 3.62
CA VAL A 377 34.47 1.44 4.09
C VAL A 377 35.88 1.78 3.62
N ASP A 378 36.04 2.86 2.86
CA ASP A 378 37.35 3.31 2.40
C ASP A 378 38.17 4.00 3.50
N ALA A 379 39.40 4.42 3.19
CA ALA A 379 40.31 5.05 4.15
C ALA A 379 39.76 6.38 4.69
N GLU A 380 38.89 7.03 3.93
CA GLU A 380 38.21 8.29 4.23
C GLU A 380 36.91 8.08 5.02
N GLY A 381 36.52 6.83 5.29
CA GLY A 381 35.31 6.49 6.02
C GLY A 381 34.04 6.50 5.15
N GLN A 382 34.15 6.65 3.83
CA GLN A 382 33.00 6.57 2.93
C GLN A 382 32.65 5.12 2.62
N ARG A 383 31.34 4.84 2.58
CA ARG A 383 30.82 3.53 2.19
C ARG A 383 30.81 3.41 0.67
N THR A 384 31.46 2.38 0.16
CA THR A 384 31.50 2.05 -1.26
C THR A 384 31.00 0.62 -1.50
N LYS A 385 30.52 0.33 -2.71
CA LYS A 385 30.03 -1.01 -3.05
C LYS A 385 31.16 -2.03 -3.08
N SER A 386 30.89 -3.21 -2.54
CA SER A 386 31.86 -4.31 -2.46
C SER A 386 32.35 -4.77 -3.83
N ARG A 387 33.51 -5.42 -3.87
CA ARG A 387 34.00 -6.04 -5.12
C ARG A 387 33.01 -7.07 -5.69
N LYS A 388 32.34 -7.86 -4.83
CA LYS A 388 31.35 -8.86 -5.27
C LYS A 388 30.11 -8.19 -5.85
N TRP A 389 29.65 -7.09 -5.24
CA TRP A 389 28.54 -6.29 -5.77
C TRP A 389 28.88 -5.73 -7.15
N LYS A 390 30.05 -5.11 -7.31
CA LYS A 390 30.49 -4.55 -8.61
C LYS A 390 30.60 -5.63 -9.69
N ALA A 391 31.09 -6.81 -9.34
CA ALA A 391 31.14 -7.95 -10.25
C ALA A 391 29.74 -8.42 -10.66
N TYR A 392 28.81 -8.46 -9.71
CA TYR A 392 27.41 -8.80 -9.97
C TYR A 392 26.73 -7.75 -10.86
N ALA A 393 26.89 -6.46 -10.55
CA ALA A 393 26.39 -5.35 -11.36
C ALA A 393 26.85 -5.47 -12.83
N LYS A 394 28.14 -5.77 -13.04
CA LYS A 394 28.68 -6.03 -14.39
C LYS A 394 28.07 -7.27 -15.04
N HIS A 395 27.80 -8.33 -14.27
CA HIS A 395 27.17 -9.55 -14.78
C HIS A 395 25.74 -9.28 -15.27
N VAL A 396 24.98 -8.43 -14.58
CA VAL A 396 23.59 -8.12 -14.92
C VAL A 396 23.40 -6.89 -15.83
N ASP A 397 24.49 -6.22 -16.21
CA ASP A 397 24.47 -5.00 -17.03
C ASP A 397 23.75 -5.23 -18.38
N GLN A 398 23.97 -6.38 -19.00
CA GLN A 398 23.28 -6.75 -20.25
C GLN A 398 21.75 -6.85 -20.05
N GLN A 399 21.26 -7.35 -18.91
CA GLN A 399 19.83 -7.42 -18.60
C GLN A 399 19.23 -6.02 -18.44
N LEU A 400 19.98 -5.09 -17.84
CA LEU A 400 19.58 -3.68 -17.74
C LEU A 400 19.55 -2.99 -19.10
N MET A 401 20.53 -3.22 -19.97
CA MET A 401 20.52 -2.69 -21.33
C MET A 401 19.30 -3.19 -22.12
N MET A 402 18.98 -4.49 -22.00
CA MET A 402 17.80 -5.08 -22.61
C MET A 402 16.50 -4.43 -22.11
N ARG A 403 16.42 -4.08 -20.82
CA ARG A 403 15.30 -3.32 -20.25
C ARG A 403 15.12 -1.99 -20.99
N GLY A 404 16.21 -1.26 -21.20
CA GLY A 404 16.19 0.00 -21.96
C GLY A 404 15.65 -0.17 -23.38
N ALA A 405 16.01 -1.26 -24.06
CA ALA A 405 15.50 -1.56 -25.40
C ALA A 405 14.02 -1.93 -25.43
N MET A 406 13.56 -2.75 -24.47
CA MET A 406 12.17 -3.22 -24.41
C MET A 406 11.20 -2.14 -23.94
N PHE A 407 11.61 -1.31 -22.98
CA PHE A 407 10.71 -0.35 -22.31
C PHE A 407 11.01 1.11 -22.65
N GLY A 408 12.19 1.43 -23.21
CA GLY A 408 12.68 2.81 -23.36
C GLY A 408 12.12 3.63 -24.52
N LYS A 409 11.20 3.08 -25.34
CA LYS A 409 10.63 3.82 -26.50
C LYS A 409 9.15 4.16 -26.40
N HIS A 410 8.42 3.66 -25.41
CA HIS A 410 7.03 4.06 -25.23
C HIS A 410 6.92 5.37 -24.44
N LYS A 411 7.21 6.51 -25.11
CA LYS A 411 6.84 7.86 -24.63
C LYS A 411 5.33 8.01 -24.36
N SER A 412 4.52 7.05 -24.80
CA SER A 412 3.06 6.99 -24.59
C SER A 412 2.59 5.93 -23.59
N ALA A 413 3.47 5.04 -23.09
CA ALA A 413 3.06 4.13 -22.02
C ALA A 413 2.93 4.97 -20.75
N LYS A 414 1.70 5.29 -20.38
CA LYS A 414 1.41 5.85 -19.05
C LYS A 414 2.14 4.94 -18.05
N PRO A 415 3.13 5.44 -17.28
CA PRO A 415 3.72 4.63 -16.22
C PRO A 415 2.55 4.19 -15.36
N MET A 416 2.40 2.88 -15.21
CA MET A 416 1.23 2.32 -14.56
C MET A 416 1.21 2.82 -13.12
N THR A 417 0.23 3.67 -12.82
CA THR A 417 -0.13 4.03 -11.46
C THR A 417 -1.11 2.97 -10.99
N TRP A 418 -0.69 2.12 -10.06
CA TRP A 418 -1.53 1.10 -9.44
C TRP A 418 -2.70 1.71 -8.63
#